data_AF-A0A9J5W401-F1
#
_entry.id   AF-A0A9J5W401-F1
#
_cell.length_a   1.000
_cell.length_b   1.000
_cell.length_c   1.000
_cell.angle_alpha   90.00
_cell.angle_beta   90.00
_cell.angle_gamma   90.00
#
_symmetry.space_group_name_H-M   'P 1'
#
loop_
_entity.id
_entity.type
_entity.pdbx_description
1 polymer ?
#
loop_
_entity_poly.entity_id
_entity_poly.type
_entity_poly.pdbx_seq_one_letter_code
_entity_poly.pdbx_strand_id
1 'polypeptide(L)'
;MGRGLGSQNLPADVTQLIDQLDRHCLAPDGSLISKSAHYDLQLAREEMSKERQRYLESLAIYIEATAMVEDYQQAISVANLGGMRDVQGLYSQLGLKNPPQVYEALEHRMVVAEAAQRLRLPLISKDGEIHEEEIEKWSIMSRSSFDSTSTSITLSSSSNSAYQTNASAIGAVPAASSASTISTTDATEPDVGGVSNRFLGITPAYLWQTQLHQMSSVDVAEYQRLLSREIGGRLDAKCDKLADAVAIDDIDISAASQNSAARLPERVKLITEEIEREEEAWRDDLYSSNRKFAEYYNVLEQILGVLIKLVKDIKLDHQHKYDELQKTWLCKRCETMRAKLRVLEHVLLLDTYTPETIPALHKIRKYLIEATEEASLAYEKAASRLREYQGVDPHFDEIARQYHDIVKKLESMQWTINQVEMDLNPLPAHSST
;
A
#
# COMPACT_ATOMS: atom_id res chain seq x y z
N MET A 1 33.61 -5.91 -19.06
CA MET A 1 34.16 -7.17 -18.49
C MET A 1 32.97 -8.01 -18.05
N GLY A 2 32.73 -9.24 -18.47
CA GLY A 2 33.47 -10.12 -19.35
C GLY A 2 32.52 -10.95 -20.23
N ARG A 3 32.88 -11.11 -21.50
CA ARG A 3 32.37 -12.17 -22.38
C ARG A 3 33.06 -13.45 -21.93
N GLY A 4 32.38 -14.24 -21.13
CA GLY A 4 32.93 -15.49 -20.64
C GLY A 4 31.84 -16.25 -19.93
N LEU A 5 31.16 -17.13 -20.66
CA LEU A 5 30.89 -18.52 -20.30
C LEU A 5 29.97 -19.10 -21.39
N GLY A 6 30.37 -20.23 -21.99
CA GLY A 6 29.43 -21.14 -22.67
C GLY A 6 29.49 -21.30 -24.19
N SER A 7 30.60 -20.98 -24.88
CA SER A 7 30.78 -21.30 -26.32
C SER A 7 31.64 -22.56 -26.53
N GLN A 8 31.40 -23.62 -25.76
CA GLN A 8 32.06 -24.90 -26.00
C GLN A 8 30.96 -25.94 -26.24
N ASN A 9 30.82 -26.34 -27.51
CA ASN A 9 29.96 -27.42 -28.04
C ASN A 9 28.52 -27.06 -28.43
N LEU A 10 28.32 -26.00 -29.24
CA LEU A 10 27.07 -25.80 -29.99
C LEU A 10 27.35 -26.02 -31.50
N PRO A 11 26.45 -26.67 -32.27
CA PRO A 11 26.59 -26.83 -33.71
C PRO A 11 26.81 -25.47 -34.40
N ALA A 12 27.62 -25.42 -35.46
CA ALA A 12 27.99 -24.18 -36.16
C ALA A 12 26.76 -23.36 -36.60
N ASP A 13 25.67 -24.03 -36.98
CA ASP A 13 24.42 -23.40 -37.38
C ASP A 13 23.71 -22.68 -36.22
N VAL A 14 23.76 -23.26 -35.01
CA VAL A 14 23.15 -22.66 -33.81
C VAL A 14 23.97 -21.46 -33.35
N THR A 15 25.30 -21.52 -33.48
CA THR A 15 26.18 -20.39 -33.18
C THR A 15 25.95 -19.25 -34.18
N GLN A 16 25.75 -19.55 -35.46
CA GLN A 16 25.43 -18.54 -36.48
C GLN A 16 24.05 -17.91 -36.24
N LEU A 17 23.05 -18.68 -35.84
CA LEU A 17 21.71 -18.18 -35.49
C LEU A 17 21.75 -17.24 -34.27
N ILE A 18 22.48 -17.64 -33.21
CA ILE A 18 22.66 -16.80 -32.01
C ILE A 18 23.39 -15.50 -32.38
N ASP A 19 24.42 -15.56 -33.21
CA ASP A 19 25.18 -14.38 -33.63
C ASP A 19 24.37 -13.45 -34.57
N GLN A 20 23.35 -13.98 -35.27
CA GLN A 20 22.36 -13.19 -36.01
C GLN A 20 21.30 -12.58 -35.09
N LEU A 21 20.83 -13.33 -34.09
CA LEU A 21 19.88 -12.84 -33.08
C LEU A 21 20.51 -11.76 -32.20
N ASP A 22 21.75 -11.93 -31.77
CA ASP A 22 22.53 -10.91 -31.06
C ASP A 22 22.72 -9.64 -31.92
N ARG A 23 23.01 -9.81 -33.21
CA ARG A 23 23.20 -8.65 -34.10
C ARG A 23 21.92 -7.91 -34.45
N HIS A 24 20.77 -8.56 -34.53
CA HIS A 24 19.55 -7.95 -35.06
C HIS A 24 18.44 -7.78 -34.02
N CYS A 25 18.29 -8.71 -33.08
CA CYS A 25 17.11 -8.80 -32.23
C CYS A 25 17.40 -8.56 -30.74
N LEU A 26 18.62 -8.84 -30.26
CA LEU A 26 18.94 -8.79 -28.83
C LEU A 26 19.76 -7.56 -28.43
N ALA A 27 19.64 -7.20 -27.17
CA ALA A 27 20.28 -6.05 -26.56
C ALA A 27 21.82 -6.21 -26.48
N PRO A 28 22.59 -5.12 -26.70
CA PRO A 28 24.05 -5.15 -26.74
C PRO A 28 24.71 -5.35 -25.36
N ASP A 29 23.94 -5.32 -24.28
CA ASP A 29 24.38 -5.51 -22.89
C ASP A 29 24.50 -6.98 -22.47
N GLY A 30 24.15 -7.92 -23.37
CA GLY A 30 24.21 -9.36 -23.12
C GLY A 30 23.05 -9.88 -22.26
N SER A 31 21.98 -9.11 -22.08
CA SER A 31 20.84 -9.49 -21.24
C SER A 31 19.86 -10.44 -21.93
N LEU A 32 20.08 -10.82 -23.19
CA LEU A 32 19.18 -11.62 -24.03
C LEU A 32 17.74 -11.03 -24.14
N ILE A 33 17.57 -9.73 -23.87
CA ILE A 33 16.30 -9.02 -24.01
C ILE A 33 16.20 -8.48 -25.44
N SER A 34 14.99 -8.35 -26.00
CA SER A 34 14.83 -7.73 -27.31
C SER A 34 15.34 -6.30 -27.33
N LYS A 35 15.90 -5.85 -28.46
CA LYS A 35 16.42 -4.47 -28.59
C LYS A 35 15.37 -3.41 -28.27
N SER A 36 14.12 -3.61 -28.69
CA SER A 36 13.03 -2.68 -28.40
C SER A 36 12.79 -2.57 -26.91
N ALA A 37 12.65 -3.70 -26.21
CA ALA A 37 12.44 -3.70 -24.77
C ALA A 37 13.63 -3.12 -24.00
N HIS A 38 14.86 -3.31 -24.48
CA HIS A 38 16.04 -2.68 -23.89
C HIS A 38 16.02 -1.15 -24.03
N TYR A 39 15.69 -0.63 -25.22
CA TYR A 39 15.56 0.83 -25.41
C TYR A 39 14.40 1.42 -24.61
N ASP A 40 13.26 0.74 -24.54
CA ASP A 40 12.10 1.18 -23.73
C ASP A 40 12.46 1.21 -22.23
N LEU A 41 13.17 0.19 -21.73
CA LEU A 41 13.65 0.15 -20.35
C LEU A 41 14.72 1.23 -20.08
N GLN A 42 15.59 1.50 -21.04
CA GLN A 42 16.57 2.58 -20.92
C GLN A 42 15.87 3.94 -20.86
N LEU A 43 14.91 4.18 -21.75
CA LEU A 43 14.10 5.40 -21.76
C LEU A 43 13.34 5.57 -20.44
N ALA A 44 12.69 4.51 -19.95
CA ALA A 44 11.97 4.54 -18.67
C ALA A 44 12.91 4.82 -17.48
N ARG A 45 14.14 4.29 -17.50
CA ARG A 45 15.16 4.62 -16.48
C ARG A 45 15.58 6.08 -16.55
N GLU A 46 15.77 6.62 -17.75
CA GLU A 46 16.10 8.03 -17.95
C GLU A 46 14.95 8.94 -17.50
N GLU A 47 13.71 8.63 -17.85
CA GLU A 47 12.53 9.37 -17.38
C GLU A 47 12.37 9.32 -15.86
N MET A 48 12.54 8.14 -15.25
CA MET A 48 12.55 8.00 -13.79
C MET A 48 13.66 8.82 -13.14
N SER A 49 14.85 8.85 -13.74
CA SER A 49 15.97 9.65 -13.23
C SER A 49 15.70 11.15 -13.32
N LYS A 50 15.09 11.61 -14.42
CA LYS A 50 14.69 13.00 -14.64
C LYS A 50 13.60 13.41 -13.65
N GLU A 51 12.60 12.56 -13.44
CA GLU A 51 11.52 12.84 -12.51
C GLU A 51 12.00 12.85 -11.05
N ARG A 52 12.90 11.93 -10.70
CA ARG A 52 13.58 11.94 -9.40
C ARG A 52 14.39 13.22 -9.21
N GLN A 53 15.09 13.69 -10.24
CA GLN A 53 15.83 14.95 -10.17
C GLN A 53 14.87 16.13 -9.95
N ARG A 54 13.77 16.23 -10.71
CA ARG A 54 12.74 17.27 -10.52
C ARG A 54 12.15 17.25 -9.12
N TYR A 55 11.89 16.06 -8.58
CA TYR A 55 11.43 15.91 -7.20
C TYR A 55 12.45 16.46 -6.20
N LEU A 56 13.72 16.09 -6.33
CA LEU A 56 14.79 16.58 -5.44
C LEU A 56 14.97 18.10 -5.54
N GLU A 57 14.89 18.66 -6.75
CA GLU A 57 14.91 20.11 -6.97
C GLU A 57 13.71 20.80 -6.29
N SER A 58 12.50 20.24 -6.45
CA SER A 58 11.30 20.77 -5.78
C SER A 58 11.37 20.67 -4.26
N LEU A 59 11.98 19.60 -3.73
CA LEU A 59 12.19 19.39 -2.30
C LEU A 59 13.20 20.38 -1.74
N ALA A 60 14.28 20.66 -2.47
CA ALA A 60 15.26 21.67 -2.09
C ALA A 60 14.62 23.06 -1.99
N ILE A 61 13.80 23.44 -2.98
CA ILE A 61 13.05 24.69 -2.98
C ILE A 61 12.07 24.75 -1.80
N TYR A 62 11.36 23.66 -1.51
CA TYR A 62 10.45 23.59 -0.37
C TYR A 62 11.17 23.77 0.98
N ILE A 63 12.32 23.12 1.15
CA ILE A 63 13.14 23.25 2.37
C ILE A 63 13.63 24.69 2.54
N GLU A 64 14.10 25.32 1.47
CA GLU A 64 14.54 26.71 1.50
C GLU A 64 13.38 27.67 1.81
N ALA A 65 12.21 27.46 1.21
CA ALA A 65 11.00 28.23 1.52
C ALA A 65 10.57 28.07 2.99
N THR A 66 10.66 26.85 3.53
CA THR A 66 10.36 26.58 4.94
C THR A 66 11.33 27.32 5.86
N ALA A 67 12.64 27.26 5.60
CA ALA A 67 13.64 27.98 6.37
C ALA A 67 13.39 29.50 6.37
N MET A 68 13.04 30.08 5.22
CA MET A 68 12.70 31.50 5.13
C MET A 68 11.48 31.90 5.97
N VAL A 69 10.46 31.04 6.06
CA VAL A 69 9.27 31.28 6.89
C VAL A 69 9.60 31.09 8.38
N GLU A 70 10.42 30.10 8.73
CA GLU A 70 10.90 29.89 10.11
C GLU A 70 11.75 31.08 10.60
N ASP A 71 12.66 31.61 9.78
CA ASP A 71 13.45 32.80 10.09
C ASP A 71 12.55 34.04 10.30
N TYR A 72 11.48 34.17 9.50
CA TYR A 72 10.48 35.24 9.66
C TYR A 72 9.68 35.11 10.96
N GLN A 73 9.19 33.90 11.27
CA GLN A 73 8.48 33.62 12.53
C GLN A 73 9.39 33.84 13.75
N GLN A 74 10.68 33.49 13.64
CA GLN A 74 11.67 33.75 14.68
C GLN A 74 11.88 35.26 14.87
N ALA A 75 11.98 36.03 13.79
CA ALA A 75 12.07 37.49 13.87
C ALA A 75 10.85 38.13 14.55
N ILE A 76 9.63 37.66 14.23
CA ILE A 76 8.39 38.11 14.90
C ILE A 76 8.41 37.76 16.39
N SER A 77 8.84 36.55 16.74
CA SER A 77 8.89 36.12 18.14
C SER A 77 9.85 36.97 18.99
N VAL A 78 11.01 37.33 18.44
CA VAL A 78 12.01 38.20 19.09
C VAL A 78 11.52 39.64 19.19
N ALA A 79 10.83 40.15 18.16
CA ALA A 79 10.23 41.48 18.17
C ALA A 79 9.11 41.61 19.23
N ASN A 80 8.28 40.58 19.38
CA ASN A 80 7.19 40.54 20.36
C ASN A 80 7.67 40.40 21.81
N LEU A 81 8.77 39.69 22.07
CA LEU A 81 9.34 39.52 23.42
C LEU A 81 10.17 40.74 23.88
N GLY A 82 10.76 41.48 22.95
CA GLY A 82 11.81 42.47 23.23
C GLY A 82 11.37 43.93 23.38
N GLY A 83 10.13 44.30 23.03
CA GLY A 83 9.66 45.70 23.12
C GLY A 83 10.49 46.71 22.31
N MET A 84 11.35 46.25 21.39
CA MET A 84 12.28 47.09 20.62
C MET A 84 11.58 47.72 19.41
N ARG A 85 11.73 49.04 19.25
CA ARG A 85 11.12 49.84 18.17
C ARG A 85 11.77 49.64 16.78
N ASP A 86 12.95 49.03 16.69
CA ASP A 86 13.67 48.84 15.41
C ASP A 86 13.44 47.45 14.82
N VAL A 87 12.19 47.18 14.45
CA VAL A 87 11.78 45.95 13.75
C VAL A 87 12.56 45.79 12.42
N GLN A 88 12.88 46.90 11.75
CA GLN A 88 13.61 46.94 10.49
C GLN A 88 15.08 46.45 10.61
N GLY A 89 15.71 46.67 11.76
CA GLY A 89 17.09 46.23 12.02
C GLY A 89 17.21 44.73 12.26
N LEU A 90 16.20 44.14 12.91
CA LEU A 90 16.11 42.69 13.17
C LEU A 90 15.88 41.90 11.86
N TYR A 91 15.02 42.39 10.97
CA TYR A 91 14.84 41.79 9.64
C TYR A 91 16.14 41.75 8.85
N SER A 92 16.94 42.82 8.91
CA SER A 92 18.23 42.89 8.21
C SER A 92 19.30 41.97 8.81
N GLN A 93 19.29 41.73 10.13
CA GLN A 93 20.22 40.81 10.80
C GLN A 93 19.91 39.32 10.54
N LEU A 94 18.64 38.97 10.36
CA LEU A 94 18.20 37.62 9.97
C LEU A 94 18.21 37.39 8.43
N GLY A 95 18.74 38.33 7.64
CA GLY A 95 18.83 38.17 6.19
C GLY A 95 17.49 38.31 5.44
N LEU A 96 16.43 38.79 6.11
CA LEU A 96 15.11 39.02 5.54
C LEU A 96 15.12 40.33 4.74
N LYS A 97 15.36 40.23 3.43
CA LYS A 97 15.48 41.40 2.52
C LYS A 97 14.15 41.87 1.93
N ASN A 98 13.08 41.07 2.07
CA ASN A 98 11.78 41.33 1.46
C ASN A 98 10.78 41.93 2.47
N PRO A 99 9.72 42.63 2.01
CA PRO A 99 8.69 43.13 2.91
C PRO A 99 7.90 41.96 3.56
N PRO A 100 7.37 42.15 4.80
CA PRO A 100 6.70 41.10 5.59
C PRO A 100 5.52 40.44 4.86
N GLN A 101 4.81 41.20 4.02
CA GLN A 101 3.71 40.73 3.18
C GLN A 101 4.10 39.56 2.26
N VAL A 102 5.36 39.47 1.84
CA VAL A 102 5.86 38.38 0.96
C VAL A 102 6.01 37.09 1.74
N TYR A 103 6.46 37.16 3.00
CA TYR A 103 6.63 35.98 3.86
C TYR A 103 5.27 35.45 4.33
N GLU A 104 4.32 36.32 4.67
CA GLU A 104 2.94 35.93 5.00
C GLU A 104 2.23 35.29 3.80
N ALA A 105 2.41 35.84 2.59
CA ALA A 105 1.87 35.25 1.37
C ALA A 105 2.52 33.89 1.02
N LEU A 106 3.83 33.74 1.31
CA LEU A 106 4.55 32.48 1.14
C LEU A 106 4.04 31.41 2.11
N GLU A 107 3.93 31.74 3.39
CA GLU A 107 3.37 30.87 4.43
C GLU A 107 1.95 30.41 4.05
N HIS A 108 1.06 31.34 3.69
CA HIS A 108 -0.30 30.99 3.27
C HIS A 108 -0.31 30.06 2.04
N ARG A 109 0.55 30.31 1.04
CA ARG A 109 0.64 29.43 -0.14
C ARG A 109 1.20 28.06 0.19
N MET A 110 2.15 27.96 1.11
CA MET A 110 2.69 26.68 1.58
C MET A 110 1.62 25.86 2.31
N VAL A 111 0.83 26.49 3.18
CA VAL A 111 -0.30 25.83 3.88
C VAL A 111 -1.35 25.32 2.88
N VAL A 112 -1.70 26.12 1.88
CA VAL A 112 -2.64 25.72 0.81
C VAL A 112 -2.05 24.57 -0.03
N ALA A 113 -0.75 24.61 -0.35
CA ALA A 113 -0.08 23.55 -1.10
C ALA A 113 -0.01 22.24 -0.30
N GLU A 114 0.26 22.30 1.00
CA GLU A 114 0.30 21.13 1.90
C GLU A 114 -1.09 20.52 2.08
N ALA A 115 -2.12 21.35 2.25
CA ALA A 115 -3.51 20.89 2.29
C ALA A 115 -3.91 20.23 0.96
N ALA A 116 -3.55 20.81 -0.17
CA ALA A 116 -3.81 20.22 -1.49
C ALA A 116 -3.05 18.90 -1.72
N GLN A 117 -1.86 18.74 -1.15
CA GLN A 117 -1.13 17.46 -1.17
C GLN A 117 -1.80 16.40 -0.28
N ARG A 118 -2.25 16.78 0.93
CA ARG A 118 -2.99 15.90 1.84
C ARG A 118 -4.30 15.40 1.23
N LEU A 119 -4.94 16.19 0.37
CA LEU A 119 -6.16 15.79 -0.35
C LEU A 119 -5.89 14.89 -1.57
N ARG A 120 -4.68 14.90 -2.13
CA ARG A 120 -4.28 14.06 -3.27
C ARG A 120 -3.69 12.72 -2.86
N LEU A 121 -3.24 12.59 -1.61
CA LEU A 121 -2.70 11.35 -1.06
C LEU A 121 -3.81 10.60 -0.31
N PRO A 122 -3.96 9.28 -0.50
CA PRO A 122 -4.76 8.46 0.41
C PRO A 122 -4.26 8.68 1.84
N LEU A 123 -5.17 8.94 2.78
CA LEU A 123 -4.84 9.14 4.20
C LEU A 123 -4.33 7.83 4.79
N ILE A 124 -3.03 7.59 4.65
CA ILE A 124 -2.30 6.59 5.43
C ILE A 124 -2.12 7.18 6.83
N SER A 125 -2.85 6.63 7.81
CA SER A 125 -2.62 6.96 9.22
C SER A 125 -1.17 6.60 9.59
N LYS A 126 -0.65 7.18 10.68
CA LYS A 126 0.71 6.87 11.17
C LYS A 126 0.94 5.39 11.51
N ASP A 127 -0.12 4.56 11.55
CA ASP A 127 -0.05 3.10 11.76
C ASP A 127 -0.36 2.27 10.50
N GLY A 128 -0.45 2.88 9.31
CA GLY A 128 -0.57 2.14 8.05
C GLY A 128 -1.92 1.46 7.81
N GLU A 129 -2.93 1.70 8.66
CA GLU A 129 -4.28 1.20 8.47
C GLU A 129 -5.13 2.23 7.70
N ILE A 130 -5.73 1.78 6.59
CA ILE A 130 -6.54 2.61 5.69
C ILE A 130 -7.98 2.60 6.23
N HIS A 131 -8.43 3.71 6.82
CA HIS A 131 -9.84 3.87 7.20
C HIS A 131 -10.68 4.29 5.98
N GLU A 132 -11.11 3.29 5.23
CA GLU A 132 -11.97 3.42 4.03
C GLU A 132 -13.28 4.17 4.34
N GLU A 133 -13.79 4.03 5.58
CA GLU A 133 -15.01 4.68 6.09
C GLU A 133 -14.89 6.21 6.20
N GLU A 134 -13.68 6.74 6.42
CA GLU A 134 -13.46 8.19 6.42
C GLU A 134 -13.37 8.71 4.99
N ILE A 135 -12.70 7.99 4.08
CA ILE A 135 -12.54 8.43 2.69
C ILE A 135 -13.90 8.62 1.99
N GLU A 136 -14.86 7.72 2.20
CA GLU A 136 -16.22 7.87 1.67
C GLU A 136 -16.98 9.05 2.29
N LYS A 137 -16.81 9.30 3.59
CA LYS A 137 -17.50 10.36 4.32
C LYS A 137 -17.08 11.76 3.85
N TRP A 138 -15.81 11.94 3.46
CA TRP A 138 -15.28 13.20 2.94
C TRP A 138 -15.57 13.39 1.44
N SER A 139 -15.73 12.29 0.70
CA SER A 139 -16.18 12.30 -0.70
C SER A 139 -17.62 12.82 -0.84
N ILE A 140 -18.48 12.55 0.15
CA ILE A 140 -19.86 13.08 0.21
C ILE A 140 -19.87 14.57 0.59
N MET A 141 -18.94 15.03 1.44
CA MET A 141 -18.81 16.43 1.85
C MET A 141 -18.36 17.35 0.69
N SER A 142 -17.59 16.82 -0.26
CA SER A 142 -17.05 17.58 -1.40
C SER A 142 -18.08 17.85 -2.51
N ARG A 143 -19.32 17.33 -2.40
CA ARG A 143 -20.39 17.52 -3.41
C ARG A 143 -21.53 18.43 -2.95
N SER A 144 -21.45 19.04 -1.76
CA SER A 144 -22.58 19.80 -1.18
C SER A 144 -22.31 21.29 -0.89
N SER A 145 -21.25 21.92 -1.41
CA SER A 145 -21.01 23.36 -1.25
C SER A 145 -21.37 24.18 -2.49
N PHE A 146 -22.66 24.22 -2.81
CA PHE A 146 -23.30 25.33 -3.54
C PHE A 146 -24.77 25.38 -3.08
N ASP A 147 -25.03 25.96 -1.91
CA ASP A 147 -26.02 27.04 -1.69
C ASP A 147 -26.33 27.22 -0.18
N SER A 148 -26.07 28.44 0.29
CA SER A 148 -26.72 29.25 1.36
C SER A 148 -27.40 28.64 2.61
N THR A 149 -26.91 29.15 3.76
CA THR A 149 -27.64 29.67 4.95
C THR A 149 -28.26 28.72 6.00
N SER A 150 -27.97 29.06 7.27
CA SER A 150 -28.66 28.78 8.55
C SER A 150 -28.43 27.44 9.29
N THR A 151 -27.68 27.57 10.41
CA THR A 151 -27.92 27.03 11.76
C THR A 151 -28.52 25.62 11.93
N SER A 152 -27.74 24.70 12.51
CA SER A 152 -27.90 24.17 13.88
C SER A 152 -27.33 22.75 14.01
N ILE A 153 -26.83 22.49 15.21
CA ILE A 153 -26.17 21.26 15.64
C ILE A 153 -27.25 20.23 16.02
N THR A 154 -27.16 18.99 15.52
CA THR A 154 -27.62 17.79 16.24
C THR A 154 -26.98 16.51 15.67
N LEU A 155 -26.32 15.76 16.56
CA LEU A 155 -25.90 14.38 16.36
C LEU A 155 -27.07 13.45 16.70
N SER A 156 -27.45 12.56 15.79
CA SER A 156 -28.39 11.47 16.06
C SER A 156 -27.94 10.20 15.36
N SER A 157 -27.60 9.19 16.16
CA SER A 157 -27.43 7.79 15.75
C SER A 157 -28.78 7.08 15.77
N SER A 158 -29.08 6.30 14.73
CA SER A 158 -30.03 5.18 14.83
C SER A 158 -29.84 4.16 13.70
N SER A 159 -29.90 2.89 14.11
CA SER A 159 -29.71 1.64 13.37
C SER A 159 -30.84 1.29 12.40
N ASN A 160 -30.55 0.53 11.33
CA ASN A 160 -31.04 -0.86 11.15
C ASN A 160 -30.73 -1.45 9.75
N SER A 161 -30.09 -2.63 9.77
CA SER A 161 -30.45 -3.89 9.09
C SER A 161 -31.17 -3.86 7.72
N ALA A 162 -30.55 -4.50 6.72
CA ALA A 162 -31.24 -5.44 5.84
C ALA A 162 -30.28 -6.56 5.36
N TYR A 163 -30.65 -7.80 5.67
CA TYR A 163 -30.08 -9.01 5.10
C TYR A 163 -30.40 -9.09 3.60
N GLN A 164 -29.43 -9.46 2.77
CA GLN A 164 -29.72 -10.14 1.52
C GLN A 164 -28.70 -11.22 1.17
N THR A 165 -29.28 -12.39 1.03
CA THR A 165 -28.80 -13.71 0.64
C THR A 165 -28.09 -13.70 -0.70
N ASN A 166 -26.99 -14.45 -0.83
CA ASN A 166 -26.65 -15.14 -2.08
C ASN A 166 -26.04 -16.50 -1.76
N ALA A 167 -26.76 -17.53 -2.16
CA ALA A 167 -26.34 -18.92 -2.13
C ALA A 167 -25.59 -19.23 -3.43
N SER A 168 -24.39 -19.80 -3.32
CA SER A 168 -23.73 -20.52 -4.41
C SER A 168 -23.35 -21.89 -3.89
N ALA A 169 -24.11 -22.89 -4.37
CA ALA A 169 -24.02 -24.27 -3.97
C ALA A 169 -22.78 -24.95 -4.57
N ILE A 170 -22.12 -25.74 -3.71
CA ILE A 170 -21.19 -26.82 -4.05
C ILE A 170 -22.02 -28.06 -4.40
N GLY A 171 -21.62 -28.80 -5.43
CA GLY A 171 -22.09 -30.17 -5.69
C GLY A 171 -21.73 -30.60 -7.11
N ALA A 172 -20.67 -31.38 -7.30
CA ALA A 172 -20.61 -32.84 -7.18
C ALA A 172 -20.93 -33.55 -8.50
N VAL A 173 -19.91 -34.25 -9.01
CA VAL A 173 -19.94 -35.22 -10.11
C VAL A 173 -20.76 -36.44 -9.69
N PRO A 174 -21.54 -37.02 -10.61
CA PRO A 174 -21.60 -38.47 -10.71
C PRO A 174 -21.41 -38.98 -12.14
N ALA A 175 -20.86 -40.19 -12.22
CA ALA A 175 -20.57 -40.93 -13.43
C ALA A 175 -21.78 -41.74 -13.94
N ALA A 176 -21.68 -42.09 -15.23
CA ALA A 176 -22.28 -43.22 -15.94
C ALA A 176 -23.81 -43.29 -16.11
N SER A 177 -24.26 -43.16 -17.36
CA SER A 177 -25.08 -44.20 -18.00
C SER A 177 -25.24 -43.95 -19.51
N SER A 178 -25.11 -45.04 -20.23
CA SER A 178 -25.31 -45.27 -21.65
C SER A 178 -26.74 -44.96 -22.14
N ALA A 179 -26.85 -44.21 -23.24
CA ALA A 179 -27.98 -44.35 -24.17
C ALA A 179 -27.61 -43.78 -25.55
N SER A 180 -27.35 -44.69 -26.48
CA SER A 180 -27.25 -44.46 -27.91
C SER A 180 -28.59 -44.03 -28.50
N THR A 181 -28.60 -42.96 -29.31
CA THR A 181 -29.63 -42.71 -30.33
C THR A 181 -28.96 -42.49 -31.68
N ILE A 182 -29.34 -43.35 -32.62
CA ILE A 182 -28.86 -43.42 -33.99
C ILE A 182 -29.71 -42.47 -34.84
N SER A 183 -29.08 -41.50 -35.50
CA SER A 183 -29.64 -40.84 -36.69
C SER A 183 -29.19 -41.58 -37.95
N THR A 184 -30.18 -41.93 -38.74
CA THR A 184 -30.16 -42.49 -40.08
C THR A 184 -29.43 -41.61 -41.10
N THR A 185 -28.54 -42.20 -41.92
CA THR A 185 -28.45 -42.02 -43.38
C THR A 185 -27.36 -42.93 -43.97
N ASP A 186 -27.72 -43.62 -45.06
CA ASP A 186 -26.93 -44.22 -46.15
C ASP A 186 -25.64 -45.00 -45.83
N ALA A 187 -25.64 -46.33 -46.00
CA ALA A 187 -25.56 -47.04 -47.29
C ALA A 187 -24.20 -46.90 -47.97
N THR A 188 -23.21 -47.68 -47.50
CA THR A 188 -22.33 -48.55 -48.31
C THR A 188 -21.42 -49.38 -47.38
N GLU A 189 -21.51 -50.70 -47.53
CA GLU A 189 -20.61 -51.78 -47.07
C GLU A 189 -20.23 -51.93 -45.58
N PRO A 190 -20.60 -53.06 -44.92
CA PRO A 190 -19.96 -53.48 -43.69
C PRO A 190 -18.85 -54.50 -43.99
N ASP A 191 -17.63 -54.01 -43.86
CA ASP A 191 -16.43 -54.78 -43.59
C ASP A 191 -16.57 -55.58 -42.28
N VAL A 192 -15.75 -56.61 -42.15
CA VAL A 192 -15.78 -57.72 -41.19
C VAL A 192 -15.84 -57.22 -39.73
N GLY A 193 -17.02 -57.29 -39.10
CA GLY A 193 -17.20 -56.98 -37.69
C GLY A 193 -18.53 -57.50 -37.16
N GLY A 194 -18.49 -58.44 -36.22
CA GLY A 194 -19.65 -59.14 -35.68
C GLY A 194 -20.69 -58.20 -35.06
N VAL A 195 -21.89 -58.22 -35.61
CA VAL A 195 -23.09 -57.60 -35.03
C VAL A 195 -24.11 -58.69 -34.75
N SER A 196 -24.59 -58.75 -33.51
CA SER A 196 -25.63 -59.66 -33.06
C SER A 196 -26.91 -59.46 -33.90
N ASN A 197 -27.46 -60.56 -34.43
CA ASN A 197 -28.66 -60.67 -35.30
C ASN A 197 -28.45 -60.68 -36.82
N ARG A 198 -27.48 -61.47 -37.34
CA ARG A 198 -27.44 -61.79 -38.78
C ARG A 198 -27.05 -63.25 -39.04
N PHE A 199 -28.04 -64.16 -39.02
CA PHE A 199 -27.90 -65.46 -39.68
C PHE A 199 -27.79 -65.20 -41.19
N LEU A 200 -26.58 -65.25 -41.75
CA LEU A 200 -26.29 -65.04 -43.18
C LEU A 200 -26.84 -63.71 -43.77
N GLY A 201 -26.98 -62.68 -42.94
CA GLY A 201 -27.51 -61.37 -43.36
C GLY A 201 -29.03 -61.28 -43.45
N ILE A 202 -29.78 -62.29 -42.99
CA ILE A 202 -31.24 -62.24 -42.91
C ILE A 202 -31.64 -61.48 -41.63
N THR A 203 -32.32 -60.35 -41.80
CA THR A 203 -32.84 -59.51 -40.71
C THR A 203 -34.35 -59.78 -40.55
N PRO A 204 -34.93 -59.69 -39.33
CA PRO A 204 -36.38 -59.86 -39.15
C PRO A 204 -37.24 -58.98 -40.06
N ALA A 205 -36.78 -57.76 -40.37
CA ALA A 205 -37.43 -56.86 -41.32
C ALA A 205 -37.50 -57.42 -42.76
N TYR A 206 -36.47 -58.15 -43.19
CA TYR A 206 -36.46 -58.82 -44.51
C TYR A 206 -37.55 -59.89 -44.56
N LEU A 207 -37.62 -60.77 -43.56
CA LEU A 207 -38.66 -61.82 -43.48
C LEU A 207 -40.07 -61.23 -43.47
N TRP A 208 -40.29 -60.14 -42.72
CA TRP A 208 -41.57 -59.43 -42.71
C TRP A 208 -41.94 -58.88 -44.10
N GLN A 209 -40.97 -58.35 -44.85
CA GLN A 209 -41.20 -57.76 -46.17
C GLN A 209 -41.47 -58.83 -47.24
N THR A 210 -40.81 -59.99 -47.15
CA THR A 210 -41.07 -61.14 -48.04
C THR A 210 -42.44 -61.77 -47.75
N GLN A 211 -42.85 -61.81 -46.48
CA GLN A 211 -44.16 -62.31 -46.07
C GLN A 211 -45.31 -61.37 -46.48
N LEU A 212 -45.09 -60.04 -46.46
CA LEU A 212 -46.09 -59.06 -46.90
C LEU A 212 -46.37 -59.12 -48.41
N HIS A 213 -45.36 -59.40 -49.24
CA HIS A 213 -45.52 -59.48 -50.70
C HIS A 213 -46.22 -60.79 -51.16
N GLN A 214 -46.40 -61.77 -50.27
CA GLN A 214 -46.99 -63.09 -50.58
C GLN A 214 -48.36 -63.34 -49.90
N MET A 215 -49.10 -62.31 -49.49
CA MET A 215 -50.45 -62.52 -48.92
C MET A 215 -51.48 -62.88 -50.00
N SER A 216 -51.56 -64.18 -50.28
CA SER A 216 -52.76 -64.96 -50.52
C SER A 216 -52.47 -66.43 -50.20
N SER A 217 -52.71 -66.82 -48.94
CA SER A 217 -52.69 -68.20 -48.40
C SER A 217 -51.61 -69.14 -48.98
N VAL A 218 -50.35 -68.97 -48.58
CA VAL A 218 -49.28 -69.93 -48.84
C VAL A 218 -49.16 -70.88 -47.64
N ASP A 219 -49.09 -72.19 -47.92
CA ASP A 219 -48.90 -73.24 -46.92
C ASP A 219 -47.52 -73.09 -46.24
N VAL A 220 -47.46 -73.32 -44.93
CA VAL A 220 -46.26 -73.10 -44.09
C VAL A 220 -45.06 -73.89 -44.62
N ALA A 221 -45.31 -75.05 -45.24
CA ALA A 221 -44.29 -75.90 -45.85
C ALA A 221 -43.61 -75.28 -47.08
N GLU A 222 -44.35 -74.54 -47.92
CA GLU A 222 -43.78 -73.87 -49.10
C GLU A 222 -42.93 -72.66 -48.70
N TYR A 223 -43.38 -71.91 -47.69
CA TYR A 223 -42.60 -70.81 -47.13
C TYR A 223 -41.28 -71.30 -46.52
N GLN A 224 -41.32 -72.41 -45.77
CA GLN A 224 -40.12 -73.00 -45.19
C GLN A 224 -39.13 -73.48 -46.28
N ARG A 225 -39.63 -74.08 -47.36
CA ARG A 225 -38.79 -74.51 -48.50
C ARG A 225 -38.13 -73.33 -49.23
N LEU A 226 -38.85 -72.22 -49.43
CA LEU A 226 -38.29 -71.00 -50.05
C LEU A 226 -37.23 -70.35 -49.17
N LEU A 227 -37.50 -70.27 -47.86
CA LEU A 227 -36.54 -69.73 -46.88
C LEU A 227 -35.27 -70.59 -46.82
N SER A 228 -35.39 -71.93 -46.82
CA SER A 228 -34.24 -72.83 -46.87
C SER A 228 -33.41 -72.66 -48.14
N ARG A 229 -34.04 -72.42 -49.30
CA ARG A 229 -33.31 -72.16 -50.56
C ARG A 229 -32.55 -70.84 -50.53
N GLU A 230 -33.14 -69.79 -49.97
CA GLU A 230 -32.49 -68.47 -49.82
C GLU A 230 -31.32 -68.52 -48.82
N ILE A 231 -31.50 -69.21 -47.70
CA ILE A 231 -30.44 -69.44 -46.71
C ILE A 231 -29.29 -70.23 -47.35
N GLY A 232 -29.61 -71.32 -48.08
CA GLY A 232 -28.62 -72.13 -48.79
C GLY A 232 -27.83 -71.31 -49.80
N GLY A 233 -28.50 -70.55 -50.67
CA GLY A 233 -27.83 -69.73 -51.69
C GLY A 233 -26.92 -68.64 -51.10
N ARG A 234 -27.29 -68.06 -49.94
CA ARG A 234 -26.43 -67.08 -49.24
C ARG A 234 -25.25 -67.74 -48.52
N LEU A 235 -25.42 -68.96 -48.03
CA LEU A 235 -24.34 -69.75 -47.45
C LEU A 235 -23.34 -70.13 -48.54
N ASP A 236 -23.82 -70.66 -49.66
CA ASP A 236 -22.99 -71.03 -50.80
C ASP A 236 -22.21 -69.82 -51.33
N ALA A 237 -22.86 -68.66 -51.51
CA ALA A 237 -22.16 -67.44 -51.93
C ALA A 237 -21.10 -66.95 -50.93
N LYS A 238 -21.26 -67.21 -49.62
CA LYS A 238 -20.23 -66.89 -48.63
C LYS A 238 -19.11 -67.92 -48.60
N CYS A 239 -19.43 -69.20 -48.77
CA CYS A 239 -18.46 -70.28 -48.90
C CYS A 239 -17.63 -70.09 -50.17
N ASP A 240 -18.23 -69.68 -51.29
CA ASP A 240 -17.53 -69.36 -52.53
C ASP A 240 -16.62 -68.14 -52.35
N LYS A 241 -17.08 -67.07 -51.69
CA LYS A 241 -16.22 -65.92 -51.35
C LYS A 241 -15.05 -66.30 -50.42
N LEU A 242 -15.29 -67.21 -49.48
CA LEU A 242 -14.23 -67.71 -48.59
C LEU A 242 -13.25 -68.59 -49.37
N ALA A 243 -13.76 -69.45 -50.26
CA ALA A 243 -12.95 -70.28 -51.14
C ALA A 243 -12.13 -69.43 -52.10
N ASP A 244 -12.68 -68.35 -52.64
CA ASP A 244 -11.96 -67.38 -53.47
C ASP A 244 -10.88 -66.66 -52.65
N ALA A 245 -11.17 -66.21 -51.42
CA ALA A 245 -10.17 -65.58 -50.56
C ALA A 245 -9.02 -66.53 -50.21
N VAL A 246 -9.33 -67.80 -49.91
CA VAL A 246 -8.32 -68.82 -49.61
C VAL A 246 -7.57 -69.28 -50.87
N ALA A 247 -8.23 -69.37 -52.03
CA ALA A 247 -7.60 -69.74 -53.29
C ALA A 247 -6.72 -68.61 -53.86
N ILE A 248 -7.09 -67.34 -53.64
CA ILE A 248 -6.25 -66.18 -53.95
C ILE A 248 -5.02 -66.16 -53.04
N ASP A 249 -5.16 -66.54 -51.78
CA ASP A 249 -4.02 -66.72 -50.89
C ASP A 249 -3.13 -67.91 -51.33
N ASP A 250 -3.68 -69.07 -51.67
CA ASP A 250 -2.88 -70.27 -52.03
C ASP A 250 -2.11 -70.16 -53.37
N ILE A 251 -2.58 -69.35 -54.32
CA ILE A 251 -1.98 -69.26 -55.67
C ILE A 251 -0.71 -68.36 -55.70
N ASP A 252 -0.50 -67.47 -54.73
CA ASP A 252 0.71 -66.62 -54.65
C ASP A 252 1.54 -66.76 -53.34
N ILE A 253 1.14 -67.64 -52.41
CA ILE A 253 1.81 -67.77 -51.09
C ILE A 253 2.95 -68.79 -51.06
N SER A 254 3.15 -69.62 -52.08
CA SER A 254 4.15 -70.71 -52.02
C SER A 254 5.62 -70.28 -52.11
N ALA A 255 5.94 -69.00 -52.39
CA ALA A 255 7.33 -68.51 -52.36
C ALA A 255 7.56 -67.21 -51.56
N ALA A 256 6.53 -66.38 -51.33
CA ALA A 256 6.68 -65.08 -50.65
C ALA A 256 6.20 -65.09 -49.18
N SER A 257 5.22 -65.93 -48.82
CA SER A 257 4.57 -65.86 -47.49
C SER A 257 5.23 -66.76 -46.43
N GLN A 258 5.87 -67.88 -46.80
CA GLN A 258 6.74 -68.58 -45.84
C GLN A 258 7.97 -67.74 -45.42
N ASN A 259 8.38 -66.79 -46.26
CA ASN A 259 9.45 -65.83 -45.94
C ASN A 259 8.96 -64.66 -45.06
N SER A 260 7.66 -64.34 -45.01
CA SER A 260 7.14 -63.25 -44.18
C SER A 260 6.91 -63.67 -42.73
N ALA A 261 6.43 -64.90 -42.50
CA ALA A 261 6.27 -65.49 -41.17
C ALA A 261 7.61 -65.84 -40.51
N ALA A 262 8.58 -66.36 -41.28
CA ALA A 262 9.93 -66.66 -40.79
C ALA A 262 10.78 -65.41 -40.50
N ARG A 263 10.48 -64.28 -41.16
CA ARG A 263 11.12 -62.97 -40.90
C ARG A 263 10.42 -62.16 -39.81
N LEU A 264 9.25 -62.58 -39.34
CA LEU A 264 8.52 -61.89 -38.26
C LEU A 264 9.35 -61.83 -36.96
N PRO A 265 10.02 -62.91 -36.49
CA PRO A 265 10.89 -62.84 -35.32
C PRO A 265 12.08 -61.90 -35.51
N GLU A 266 12.64 -61.83 -36.72
CA GLU A 266 13.75 -60.90 -37.04
C GLU A 266 13.28 -59.44 -37.08
N ARG A 267 12.09 -59.17 -37.64
CA ARG A 267 11.48 -57.83 -37.63
C ARG A 267 11.09 -57.39 -36.23
N VAL A 268 10.52 -58.29 -35.43
CA VAL A 268 10.20 -58.03 -34.02
C VAL A 268 11.48 -57.78 -33.25
N LYS A 269 12.54 -58.56 -33.46
CA LYS A 269 13.85 -58.33 -32.84
C LYS A 269 14.42 -56.95 -33.19
N LEU A 270 14.39 -56.54 -34.46
CA LEU A 270 14.83 -55.20 -34.88
C LEU A 270 13.98 -54.09 -34.25
N ILE A 271 12.67 -54.28 -34.15
CA ILE A 271 11.76 -53.32 -33.51
C ILE A 271 12.03 -53.26 -31.99
N THR A 272 12.25 -54.40 -31.34
CA THR A 272 12.62 -54.45 -29.92
C THR A 272 13.96 -53.77 -29.68
N GLU A 273 14.97 -54.02 -30.51
CA GLU A 273 16.27 -53.33 -30.43
C GLU A 273 16.17 -51.82 -30.71
N GLU A 274 15.24 -51.39 -31.57
CA GLU A 274 14.93 -49.96 -31.78
C GLU A 274 14.26 -49.35 -30.55
N ILE A 275 13.25 -50.01 -30.00
CA ILE A 275 12.55 -49.56 -28.78
C ILE A 275 13.52 -49.52 -27.60
N GLU A 276 14.38 -50.53 -27.42
CA GLU A 276 15.37 -50.56 -26.34
C GLU A 276 16.37 -49.39 -26.48
N ARG A 277 16.82 -49.08 -27.70
CA ARG A 277 17.67 -47.90 -27.95
C ARG A 277 16.94 -46.59 -27.69
N GLU A 278 15.68 -46.48 -28.10
CA GLU A 278 14.86 -45.31 -27.80
C GLU A 278 14.68 -45.16 -26.28
N GLU A 279 14.40 -46.24 -25.55
CA GLU A 279 14.27 -46.25 -24.09
C GLU A 279 15.57 -45.85 -23.38
N GLU A 280 16.73 -46.24 -23.91
CA GLU A 280 18.03 -45.76 -23.42
C GLU A 280 18.20 -44.25 -23.66
N ALA A 281 17.87 -43.76 -24.85
CA ALA A 281 17.92 -42.33 -25.16
C ALA A 281 16.97 -41.51 -24.26
N TRP A 282 15.74 -41.98 -24.04
CA TRP A 282 14.77 -41.33 -23.14
C TRP A 282 15.26 -41.31 -21.69
N ARG A 283 15.93 -42.38 -21.23
CA ARG A 283 16.53 -42.43 -19.89
C ARG A 283 17.67 -41.43 -19.76
N ASP A 284 18.55 -41.36 -20.74
CA ASP A 284 19.66 -40.41 -20.75
C ASP A 284 19.16 -38.96 -20.79
N ASP A 285 18.11 -38.67 -21.56
CA ASP A 285 17.46 -37.36 -21.57
C ASP A 285 16.87 -37.00 -20.21
N LEU A 286 16.20 -37.94 -19.54
CA LEU A 286 15.67 -37.74 -18.19
C LEU A 286 16.79 -37.45 -17.18
N TYR A 287 17.90 -38.20 -17.21
CA TYR A 287 19.04 -37.96 -16.31
C TYR A 287 19.74 -36.64 -16.61
N SER A 288 19.89 -36.27 -17.88
CA SER A 288 20.46 -34.99 -18.29
C SER A 288 19.60 -33.81 -17.81
N SER A 289 18.28 -33.96 -17.87
CA SER A 289 17.30 -32.99 -17.38
C SER A 289 17.40 -32.86 -15.86
N ASN A 290 17.41 -33.98 -15.13
CA ASN A 290 17.56 -33.97 -13.67
C ASN A 290 18.87 -33.32 -13.22
N ARG A 291 19.97 -33.52 -13.96
CA ARG A 291 21.24 -32.85 -13.69
C ARG A 291 21.15 -31.33 -13.89
N LYS A 292 20.52 -30.86 -14.97
CA LYS A 292 20.28 -29.43 -15.21
C LYS A 292 19.43 -28.82 -14.11
N PHE A 293 18.39 -29.53 -13.64
CA PHE A 293 17.59 -29.08 -12.51
C PHE A 293 18.43 -28.90 -11.24
N ALA A 294 19.27 -29.87 -10.90
CA ALA A 294 20.17 -29.75 -9.74
C ALA A 294 21.12 -28.55 -9.87
N GLU A 295 21.64 -28.30 -11.07
CA GLU A 295 22.47 -27.11 -11.35
C GLU A 295 21.68 -25.80 -11.14
N TYR A 296 20.44 -25.71 -11.60
CA TYR A 296 19.58 -24.55 -11.36
C TYR A 296 19.28 -24.34 -9.87
N TYR A 297 18.98 -25.41 -9.13
CA TYR A 297 18.76 -25.33 -7.68
C TYR A 297 20.02 -24.85 -6.96
N ASN A 298 21.20 -25.35 -7.33
CA ASN A 298 22.47 -24.89 -6.76
C ASN A 298 22.74 -23.40 -7.04
N VAL A 299 22.44 -22.91 -8.25
CA VAL A 299 22.57 -21.47 -8.56
C VAL A 299 21.58 -20.65 -7.73
N LEU A 300 20.34 -21.13 -7.57
CA LEU A 300 19.34 -20.46 -6.74
C LEU A 300 19.76 -20.40 -5.28
N GLU A 301 20.32 -21.47 -4.72
CA GLU A 301 20.88 -21.49 -3.37
C GLU A 301 22.03 -20.51 -3.21
N GLN A 302 22.91 -20.37 -4.21
CA GLN A 302 23.99 -19.39 -4.19
C GLN A 302 23.45 -17.95 -4.21
N ILE A 303 22.46 -17.66 -5.07
CA ILE A 303 21.81 -16.35 -5.14
C ILE A 303 21.14 -16.04 -3.80
N LEU A 304 20.40 -16.99 -3.23
CA LEU A 304 19.77 -16.84 -1.93
C LEU A 304 20.81 -16.59 -0.83
N GLY A 305 21.92 -17.33 -0.84
CA GLY A 305 23.02 -17.14 0.10
C GLY A 305 23.65 -15.75 0.01
N VAL A 306 23.85 -15.24 -1.21
CA VAL A 306 24.34 -13.86 -1.44
C VAL A 306 23.31 -12.84 -0.96
N LEU A 307 22.02 -13.05 -1.23
CA LEU A 307 20.96 -12.14 -0.80
C LEU A 307 20.85 -12.09 0.73
N ILE A 308 20.96 -13.25 1.40
CA ILE A 308 20.99 -13.32 2.87
C ILE A 308 22.19 -12.57 3.43
N LYS A 309 23.39 -12.74 2.87
CA LYS A 309 24.58 -11.99 3.28
C LYS A 309 24.39 -10.49 3.08
N LEU A 310 23.85 -10.07 1.93
CA LEU A 310 23.61 -8.66 1.65
C LEU A 310 22.61 -8.04 2.63
N VAL A 311 21.52 -8.74 2.96
CA VAL A 311 20.54 -8.25 3.93
C VAL A 311 21.12 -8.23 5.35
N LYS A 312 21.76 -9.31 5.80
CA LYS A 312 22.32 -9.39 7.16
C LYS A 312 23.47 -8.41 7.35
N ASP A 313 24.45 -8.46 6.46
CA ASP A 313 25.71 -7.73 6.64
C ASP A 313 25.51 -6.25 6.28
N ILE A 314 24.89 -5.94 5.14
CA ILE A 314 24.81 -4.55 4.65
C ILE A 314 23.58 -3.82 5.19
N LYS A 315 22.40 -4.45 5.19
CA LYS A 315 21.17 -3.75 5.62
C LYS A 315 20.98 -3.76 7.13
N LEU A 316 21.24 -4.87 7.81
CA LEU A 316 21.08 -4.93 9.27
C LEU A 316 22.33 -4.44 10.00
N ASP A 317 23.48 -5.09 9.78
CA ASP A 317 24.65 -4.90 10.65
C ASP A 317 25.36 -3.57 10.41
N HIS A 318 25.63 -3.18 9.15
CA HIS A 318 26.23 -1.88 8.86
C HIS A 318 25.32 -0.71 9.26
N GLN A 319 24.01 -0.83 9.07
CA GLN A 319 23.07 0.21 9.49
C GLN A 319 23.04 0.33 11.02
N HIS A 320 22.97 -0.79 11.74
CA HIS A 320 23.04 -0.79 13.21
C HIS A 320 24.32 -0.13 13.73
N LYS A 321 25.48 -0.48 13.16
CA LYS A 321 26.77 0.11 13.54
C LYS A 321 26.82 1.62 13.26
N TYR A 322 26.27 2.06 12.13
CA TYR A 322 26.20 3.47 11.80
C TYR A 322 25.28 4.23 12.77
N ASP A 323 24.10 3.68 13.05
CA ASP A 323 23.13 4.28 13.98
C ASP A 323 23.68 4.32 15.41
N GLU A 324 24.45 3.32 15.83
CA GLU A 324 25.14 3.30 17.11
C GLU A 324 26.21 4.39 17.22
N LEU A 325 26.99 4.60 16.16
CA LEU A 325 27.95 5.71 16.10
C LEU A 325 27.24 7.08 16.12
N GLN A 326 26.14 7.22 15.37
CA GLN A 326 25.36 8.46 15.36
C GLN A 326 24.74 8.75 16.73
N LYS A 327 24.20 7.71 17.41
CA LYS A 327 23.67 7.81 18.77
C LYS A 327 24.76 8.26 19.75
N THR A 328 25.93 7.62 19.73
CA THR A 328 27.03 7.98 20.64
C THR A 328 27.51 9.41 20.39
N TRP A 329 27.63 9.84 19.13
CA TRP A 329 27.97 11.22 18.78
C TRP A 329 26.93 12.22 19.28
N LEU A 330 25.64 11.95 19.07
CA LEU A 330 24.55 12.80 19.57
C LEU A 330 24.55 12.88 21.09
N CYS A 331 24.73 11.76 21.79
CA CYS A 331 24.85 11.74 23.25
C CYS A 331 26.01 12.60 23.73
N LYS A 332 27.19 12.50 23.11
CA LYS A 332 28.35 13.34 23.45
C LYS A 332 28.12 14.82 23.15
N ARG A 333 27.43 15.14 22.07
CA ARG A 333 27.03 16.52 21.75
C ARG A 333 26.07 17.09 22.79
N CYS A 334 25.07 16.32 23.21
CA CYS A 334 24.13 16.70 24.27
C CYS A 334 24.81 16.84 25.63
N GLU A 335 25.73 15.94 25.98
CA GLU A 335 26.56 16.06 27.20
C GLU A 335 27.38 17.35 27.20
N THR A 336 27.99 17.68 26.05
CA THR A 336 28.78 18.90 25.89
C THR A 336 27.91 20.15 26.03
N MET A 337 26.72 20.15 25.41
CA MET A 337 25.77 21.26 25.53
C MET A 337 25.31 21.42 26.99
N ARG A 338 25.00 20.31 27.67
CA ARG A 338 24.61 20.32 29.08
C ARG A 338 25.73 20.90 29.97
N ALA A 339 26.98 20.54 29.71
CA ALA A 339 28.12 21.11 30.42
C ALA A 339 28.25 22.62 30.17
N LYS A 340 28.09 23.08 28.93
CA LYS A 340 28.07 24.52 28.59
C LYS A 340 26.97 25.27 29.33
N LEU A 341 25.76 24.74 29.37
CA LEU A 341 24.64 25.34 30.08
C LEU A 341 24.91 25.45 31.59
N ARG A 342 25.49 24.42 32.21
CA ARG A 342 25.89 24.50 33.64
C ARG A 342 26.96 25.56 33.89
N VAL A 343 27.91 25.72 32.97
CA VAL A 343 28.92 26.79 33.10
C VAL A 343 28.24 28.16 33.03
N LEU A 344 27.32 28.37 32.09
CA LEU A 344 26.55 29.62 32.00
C LEU A 344 25.72 29.88 33.25
N GLU A 345 25.09 28.86 33.81
CA GLU A 345 24.37 28.94 35.09
C GLU A 345 25.30 29.41 36.22
N HIS A 346 26.50 28.82 36.34
CA HIS A 346 27.47 29.25 37.34
C HIS A 346 28.00 30.66 37.11
N VAL A 347 28.19 31.09 35.85
CA VAL A 347 28.57 32.47 35.52
C VAL A 347 27.46 33.44 35.96
N LEU A 348 26.20 33.15 35.62
CA LEU A 348 25.08 33.98 36.04
C LEU A 348 24.96 34.06 37.57
N LEU A 349 25.18 32.95 38.28
CA LEU A 349 25.18 32.94 39.74
C LEU A 349 26.30 33.81 40.31
N LEU A 350 27.51 33.74 39.77
CA LEU A 350 28.62 34.59 40.20
C LEU A 350 28.37 36.08 39.92
N ASP A 351 27.80 36.41 38.77
CA ASP A 351 27.48 37.79 38.39
C ASP A 351 26.32 38.36 39.22
N THR A 352 25.33 37.53 39.58
CA THR A 352 24.15 37.95 40.37
C THR A 352 24.46 38.04 41.86
N TYR A 353 25.21 37.08 42.40
CA TYR A 353 25.53 36.96 43.82
C TYR A 353 26.99 37.34 44.08
N THR A 354 27.28 38.62 43.95
CA THR A 354 28.56 39.21 44.33
C THR A 354 28.64 39.38 45.86
N PRO A 355 29.85 39.49 46.44
CA PRO A 355 30.00 39.70 47.88
C PRO A 355 29.31 40.99 48.39
N GLU A 356 28.97 41.92 47.50
CA GLU A 356 28.26 43.15 47.82
C GLU A 356 26.73 43.01 47.67
N THR A 357 26.25 42.27 46.67
CA THR A 357 24.81 42.08 46.45
C THR A 357 24.20 41.14 47.49
N ILE A 358 24.94 40.14 47.99
CA ILE A 358 24.43 39.20 49.00
C ILE A 358 24.04 39.92 50.32
N PRO A 359 24.89 40.77 50.94
CA PRO A 359 24.50 41.53 52.13
C PRO A 359 23.37 42.51 51.86
N ALA A 360 23.34 43.14 50.68
CA ALA A 360 22.25 44.05 50.30
C ALA A 360 20.91 43.31 50.20
N LEU A 361 20.90 42.14 49.58
CA LEU A 361 19.71 41.28 49.48
C LEU A 361 19.23 40.80 50.85
N HIS A 362 20.14 40.49 51.77
CA HIS A 362 19.79 40.15 53.15
C HIS A 362 19.15 41.32 53.90
N LYS A 363 19.67 42.55 53.71
CA LYS A 363 19.05 43.76 54.30
C LYS A 363 17.66 44.01 53.74
N ILE A 364 17.48 43.88 52.41
CA ILE A 364 16.17 44.00 51.76
C ILE A 364 15.20 42.94 52.28
N ARG A 365 15.65 41.68 52.35
CA ARG A 365 14.85 40.57 52.88
C ARG A 365 14.42 40.84 54.33
N LYS A 366 15.34 41.31 55.18
CA LYS A 366 15.05 41.65 56.57
C LYS A 366 14.01 42.77 56.66
N TYR A 367 14.20 43.85 55.90
CA TYR A 367 13.24 44.96 55.85
C TYR A 367 11.86 44.51 55.38
N LEU A 368 11.78 43.68 54.35
CA LEU A 368 10.51 43.15 53.85
C LEU A 368 9.82 42.27 54.89
N ILE A 369 10.56 41.40 55.59
CA ILE A 369 10.01 40.56 56.66
C ILE A 369 9.45 41.44 57.78
N GLU A 370 10.25 42.40 58.27
CA GLU A 370 9.82 43.33 59.32
C GLU A 370 8.60 44.14 58.91
N ALA A 371 8.57 44.65 57.67
CA ALA A 371 7.42 45.38 57.13
C ALA A 371 6.18 44.49 57.00
N THR A 372 6.33 43.22 56.60
CA THR A 372 5.21 42.27 56.55
C THR A 372 4.68 41.91 57.93
N GLU A 373 5.56 41.75 58.92
CA GLU A 373 5.18 41.49 60.31
C GLU A 373 4.44 42.71 60.88
N GLU A 374 4.96 43.92 60.68
CA GLU A 374 4.31 45.15 61.12
C GLU A 374 2.93 45.33 60.45
N ALA A 375 2.83 45.09 59.14
CA ALA A 375 1.56 45.14 58.42
C ALA A 375 0.58 44.08 58.92
N SER A 376 1.03 42.86 59.21
CA SER A 376 0.18 41.82 59.79
C SER A 376 -0.32 42.18 61.18
N LEU A 377 0.53 42.74 62.04
CA LEU A 377 0.16 43.19 63.37
C LEU A 377 -0.84 44.35 63.30
N ALA A 378 -0.63 45.30 62.39
CA ALA A 378 -1.56 46.39 62.15
C ALA A 378 -2.92 45.89 61.64
N TYR A 379 -2.90 44.92 60.72
CA TYR A 379 -4.11 44.26 60.22
C TYR A 379 -4.85 43.51 61.32
N GLU A 380 -4.16 42.68 62.12
CA GLU A 380 -4.77 41.94 63.23
C GLU A 380 -5.38 42.89 64.27
N LYS A 381 -4.69 44.00 64.57
CA LYS A 381 -5.20 45.04 65.46
C LYS A 381 -6.42 45.77 64.89
N ALA A 382 -6.45 46.02 63.59
CA ALA A 382 -7.63 46.60 62.93
C ALA A 382 -8.80 45.60 62.92
N ALA A 383 -8.52 44.33 62.63
CA ALA A 383 -9.51 43.26 62.61
C ALA A 383 -10.09 42.99 64.01
N SER A 384 -9.28 43.05 65.07
CA SER A 384 -9.77 42.92 66.45
C SER A 384 -10.68 44.09 66.81
N ARG A 385 -10.31 45.33 66.47
CA ARG A 385 -11.16 46.51 66.65
C ARG A 385 -12.48 46.41 65.89
N LEU A 386 -12.43 45.98 64.62
CA LEU A 386 -13.65 45.76 63.84
C LEU A 386 -14.55 44.70 64.46
N ARG A 387 -13.97 43.61 64.99
CA ARG A 387 -14.72 42.58 65.72
C ARG A 387 -15.38 43.11 66.98
N GLU A 388 -14.71 44.02 67.71
CA GLU A 388 -15.29 44.71 68.86
C GLU A 388 -16.51 45.55 68.44
N TYR A 389 -16.44 46.29 67.33
CA TYR A 389 -17.58 47.05 66.81
C TYR A 389 -18.71 46.16 66.28
N GLN A 390 -18.39 45.03 65.65
CA GLN A 390 -19.39 44.08 65.17
C GLN A 390 -20.17 43.40 66.32
N GLY A 391 -19.62 43.40 67.54
CA GLY A 391 -20.32 42.94 68.74
C GLY A 391 -21.27 43.97 69.36
N VAL A 392 -21.34 45.19 68.81
CA VAL A 392 -22.24 46.26 69.27
C VAL A 392 -23.62 46.12 68.59
N ASP A 393 -24.67 46.56 69.27
CA ASP A 393 -26.09 46.51 68.84
C ASP A 393 -26.29 46.98 67.38
N PRO A 394 -27.09 46.28 66.55
CA PRO A 394 -27.46 46.70 65.19
C PRO A 394 -27.94 48.16 65.04
N HIS A 395 -28.48 48.78 66.10
CA HIS A 395 -28.85 50.19 66.08
C HIS A 395 -27.65 51.15 65.94
N PHE A 396 -26.45 50.71 66.35
CA PHE A 396 -25.22 51.50 66.28
C PHE A 396 -24.76 51.75 64.84
N ASP A 397 -24.97 50.81 63.91
CA ASP A 397 -24.64 50.98 62.49
C ASP A 397 -25.46 52.09 61.83
N GLU A 398 -26.74 52.22 62.21
CA GLU A 398 -27.63 53.27 61.72
C GLU A 398 -27.18 54.65 62.22
N ILE A 399 -26.80 54.74 63.50
CA ILE A 399 -26.24 55.97 64.08
C ILE A 399 -24.90 56.32 63.43
N ALA A 400 -24.02 55.35 63.19
CA ALA A 400 -22.73 55.56 62.55
C ALA A 400 -22.89 56.08 61.10
N ARG A 401 -23.88 55.58 60.35
CA ARG A 401 -24.22 56.10 59.01
C ARG A 401 -24.72 57.53 59.05
N GLN A 402 -25.64 57.84 59.96
CA GLN A 402 -26.17 59.20 60.11
C GLN A 402 -25.07 60.18 60.52
N TYR A 403 -24.17 59.77 61.43
CA TYR A 403 -23.01 60.57 61.80
C TYR A 403 -22.07 60.79 60.61
N HIS A 404 -21.77 59.74 59.83
CA HIS A 404 -20.95 59.86 58.63
C HIS A 404 -21.55 60.83 57.61
N ASP A 405 -22.85 60.78 57.36
CA ASP A 405 -23.54 61.69 56.46
C ASP A 405 -23.49 63.15 56.94
N ILE A 406 -23.59 63.38 58.25
CA ILE A 406 -23.45 64.71 58.84
C ILE A 406 -22.01 65.21 58.72
N VAL A 407 -21.01 64.38 59.03
CA VAL A 407 -19.59 64.73 58.90
C VAL A 407 -19.25 65.07 57.45
N LYS A 408 -19.71 64.28 56.49
CA LYS A 408 -19.51 64.54 55.06
C LYS A 408 -20.15 65.86 54.61
N LYS A 409 -21.34 66.19 55.14
CA LYS A 409 -21.97 67.51 54.91
C LYS A 409 -21.16 68.64 55.54
N LEU A 410 -20.63 68.45 56.75
CA LEU A 410 -19.77 69.43 57.40
C LEU A 410 -18.46 69.66 56.64
N GLU A 411 -17.81 68.61 56.15
CA GLU A 411 -16.60 68.74 55.32
C GLU A 411 -16.89 69.49 54.01
N SER A 412 -18.02 69.19 53.37
CA SER A 412 -18.48 69.92 52.18
C SER A 412 -18.74 71.39 52.47
N MET A 413 -19.40 71.70 53.58
CA MET A 413 -19.65 73.08 54.02
C MET A 413 -18.35 73.79 54.40
N GLN A 414 -17.45 73.13 55.12
CA GLN A 414 -16.14 73.66 55.50
C GLN A 414 -15.29 73.95 54.25
N TRP A 415 -15.30 73.03 53.28
CA TRP A 415 -14.66 73.23 51.99
C TRP A 415 -15.27 74.42 51.26
N THR A 416 -16.60 74.56 51.26
CA THR A 416 -17.30 75.70 50.66
C THR A 416 -16.97 77.02 51.37
N ILE A 417 -16.89 77.02 52.70
CA ILE A 417 -16.53 78.20 53.50
C ILE A 417 -15.08 78.59 53.23
N ASN A 418 -14.14 77.63 53.24
CA ASN A 418 -12.73 77.90 52.94
C ASN A 418 -12.57 78.44 51.50
N GLN A 419 -13.36 77.93 50.55
CA GLN A 419 -13.37 78.43 49.17
C GLN A 419 -13.89 79.87 49.11
N VAL A 420 -14.99 80.16 49.81
CA VAL A 420 -15.56 81.52 49.90
C VAL A 420 -14.64 82.48 50.66
N GLU A 421 -13.91 82.01 51.67
CA GLU A 421 -12.89 82.79 52.39
C GLU A 421 -11.69 83.12 51.50
N MET A 422 -11.26 82.17 50.66
CA MET A 422 -10.25 82.41 49.62
C MET A 422 -10.74 83.42 48.57
N ASP A 423 -12.03 83.42 48.24
CA ASP A 423 -12.63 84.38 47.29
C ASP A 423 -12.88 85.77 47.92
N LEU A 424 -13.14 85.85 49.24
CA LEU A 424 -13.41 87.09 49.98
C LEU A 424 -12.16 87.78 50.53
N ASN A 425 -11.04 87.06 50.68
CA ASN A 425 -9.73 87.63 50.96
C ASN A 425 -8.89 87.70 49.67
N PRO A 426 -9.14 88.66 48.76
CA PRO A 426 -8.12 89.01 47.79
C PRO A 426 -6.92 89.57 48.58
N LEU A 427 -5.83 88.79 48.65
CA LEU A 427 -4.53 89.27 49.11
C LEU A 427 -4.22 90.61 48.43
N PRO A 428 -3.73 91.63 49.17
CA PRO A 428 -3.34 92.89 48.58
C PRO A 428 -2.27 92.64 47.52
N ALA A 429 -2.48 93.27 46.37
CA ALA A 429 -1.60 93.21 45.21
C ALA A 429 -0.12 93.23 45.62
N HIS A 430 0.63 92.24 45.13
CA HIS A 430 2.09 92.29 45.12
C HIS A 430 2.53 93.62 44.50
N SER A 431 3.15 94.46 45.31
CA SER A 431 3.88 95.64 44.88
C SER A 431 5.02 95.18 43.97
N SER A 432 4.90 95.51 42.69
CA SER A 432 6.00 95.50 41.74
C SER A 432 6.91 96.69 42.05
N THR A 433 8.12 96.39 42.51
CA THR A 433 9.32 97.23 42.31
C THR A 433 10.55 96.35 42.32
#